data_AF-A0A2P2CBA8-F1
#
_entry.id   AF-A0A2P2CBA8-F1
#
_cell.length_a   1.000
_cell.length_b   1.000
_cell.length_c   1.000
_cell.angle_alpha   90.00
_cell.angle_beta   90.00
_cell.angle_gamma   90.00
#
_symmetry.space_group_name_H-M   'P 1'
#
loop_
_entity.id
_entity.type
_entity.pdbx_description
1 polymer ?
#
loop_
_entity_poly.entity_id
_entity_poly.type
_entity_poly.pdbx_seq_one_letter_code
_entity_poly.pdbx_strand_id
1 'polypeptide(L)' 'MTDLPDLMRSERDALITTLEGLSDEQWQSPSLCAEWRVVDVAAHLAWATVLGAAAAPELLARL' A
#
# COMPACT_ATOMS: atom_id res chain seq x y z
N MET A 1 25.11 -1.92 -6.00
CA MET A 1 24.43 -1.17 -4.93
C MET A 1 23.25 -0.49 -5.59
N THR A 2 22.03 -1.01 -5.38
CA THR A 2 20.81 -0.50 -6.04
C THR A 2 20.48 0.87 -5.49
N ASP A 3 20.19 1.84 -6.35
CA ASP A 3 19.78 3.17 -5.90
C ASP A 3 18.38 3.11 -5.25
N LEU A 4 18.09 4.05 -4.35
CA LEU A 4 16.84 4.09 -3.59
C LEU A 4 15.59 4.06 -4.50
N PRO A 5 15.54 4.77 -5.65
CA PRO A 5 14.40 4.71 -6.57
C PRO A 5 14.16 3.33 -7.16
N ASP A 6 15.23 2.62 -7.53
CA ASP A 6 15.15 1.28 -8.11
C ASP A 6 14.70 0.26 -7.05
N LEU A 7 15.18 0.40 -5.81
CA LEU A 7 14.70 -0.39 -4.68
C LEU A 7 13.21 -0.17 -4.44
N MET A 8 12.76 1.10 -4.36
CA MET A 8 11.34 1.42 -4.17
C MET A 8 10.44 0.86 -5.28
N ARG A 9 10.94 0.83 -6.52
CA ARG A 9 10.21 0.21 -7.64
C ARG A 9 10.11 -1.30 -7.46
N SER A 10 11.23 -1.96 -7.16
CA SER A 10 11.27 -3.40 -6.94
C SER A 10 10.33 -3.86 -5.83
N GLU A 11 10.29 -3.13 -4.71
CA GLU A 11 9.38 -3.46 -3.60
C GLU A 11 7.91 -3.25 -3.97
N ARG A 12 7.60 -2.25 -4.79
CA ARG A 12 6.23 -2.04 -5.30
C ARG A 12 5.80 -3.16 -6.24
N ASP A 13 6.67 -3.58 -7.14
CA ASP A 13 6.38 -4.66 -8.07
C ASP A 13 6.17 -5.98 -7.31
N ALA A 14 7.01 -6.27 -6.31
CA ALA A 14 6.83 -7.43 -5.44
C ALA A 14 5.50 -7.40 -4.66
N LEU A 15 5.10 -6.22 -4.16
CA LEU A 15 3.81 -6.03 -3.51
C LEU A 15 2.65 -6.28 -4.49
N ILE A 16 2.72 -5.75 -5.71
CA ILE A 16 1.69 -5.98 -6.74
C ILE A 16 1.56 -7.46 -7.06
N THR A 17 2.67 -8.15 -7.33
CA THR A 17 2.66 -9.61 -7.57
C THR A 17 2.03 -10.39 -6.43
N THR A 18 2.28 -9.98 -5.18
CA THR A 18 1.66 -10.62 -4.01
C THR A 18 0.14 -10.41 -4.01
N LEU A 19 -0.32 -9.19 -4.26
CA LEU A 19 -1.75 -8.84 -4.25
C LEU A 19 -2.52 -9.48 -5.42
N GLU A 20 -1.90 -9.60 -6.60
CA GLU A 20 -2.47 -10.28 -7.77
C GLU A 20 -2.72 -11.77 -7.54
N GLY A 21 -1.98 -12.39 -6.61
CA GLY A 21 -2.12 -13.81 -6.26
C GLY A 21 -3.21 -14.12 -5.24
N LEU A 22 -3.86 -13.10 -4.65
CA LEU A 22 -4.86 -13.31 -3.61
C LEU A 22 -6.26 -13.60 -4.20
N SER A 23 -6.95 -14.59 -3.65
CA SER A 23 -8.37 -14.83 -3.94
C SER A 23 -9.27 -13.79 -3.30
N ASP A 24 -10.52 -13.69 -3.77
CA ASP A 24 -11.52 -12.79 -3.20
C ASP A 24 -11.73 -13.02 -1.69
N GLU A 25 -11.72 -14.28 -1.25
CA GLU A 25 -11.84 -14.61 0.18
C GLU A 25 -10.62 -14.14 0.98
N GLN A 26 -9.42 -14.24 0.41
CA GLN A 26 -8.19 -13.77 1.06
C GLN A 26 -8.16 -12.25 1.17
N TRP A 27 -8.67 -11.55 0.17
CA TRP A 27 -8.86 -10.09 0.21
C TRP A 27 -9.76 -9.63 1.37
N GLN A 28 -10.77 -10.45 1.72
CA GLN A 28 -11.69 -10.16 2.82
C GLN A 28 -11.21 -10.65 4.20
N SER A 29 -10.09 -11.37 4.26
CA SER A 29 -9.58 -11.92 5.52
C SER A 29 -9.02 -10.83 6.46
N PRO A 30 -9.13 -11.01 7.80
CA PRO A 30 -8.50 -10.11 8.76
C PRO A 30 -6.98 -10.06 8.59
N SER A 31 -6.42 -8.86 8.70
CA SER A 31 -4.98 -8.63 8.70
C SER A 31 -4.41 -8.62 10.13
N LEU A 32 -3.09 -8.42 10.24
CA LEU A 32 -2.43 -8.18 11.53
C LEU A 32 -2.67 -6.77 12.08
N CYS A 33 -3.13 -5.84 11.23
CA CYS A 33 -3.61 -4.54 11.67
C CYS A 33 -5.01 -4.74 12.25
N ALA A 34 -5.18 -4.43 13.54
CA ALA A 34 -6.45 -4.58 14.22
C ALA A 34 -7.58 -3.87 13.43
N GLU A 35 -8.74 -4.52 13.35
CA GLU A 35 -9.93 -4.05 12.63
C GLU A 35 -9.78 -3.88 11.11
N TRP A 36 -8.65 -4.26 10.51
CA TRP A 36 -8.42 -4.11 9.07
C TRP A 36 -8.39 -5.46 8.39
N ARG A 37 -9.09 -5.58 7.26
CA ARG A 37 -8.92 -6.69 6.32
C ARG A 37 -7.70 -6.43 5.44
N VAL A 38 -7.29 -7.44 4.69
CA VAL A 38 -6.21 -7.31 3.69
C VAL A 38 -6.52 -6.19 2.68
N VAL A 39 -7.78 -6.05 2.23
CA VAL A 39 -8.18 -4.96 1.33
C VAL A 39 -7.98 -3.57 1.91
N ASP A 40 -8.20 -3.41 3.22
CA ASP A 40 -8.09 -2.11 3.89
C ASP A 40 -6.61 -1.71 4.00
N VAL A 41 -5.73 -2.67 4.30
CA VAL A 41 -4.26 -2.48 4.28
C VAL A 41 -3.77 -2.12 2.88
N ALA A 42 -4.18 -2.86 1.86
CA ALA A 42 -3.77 -2.60 0.48
C ALA A 42 -4.23 -1.21 -0.01
N ALA A 43 -5.47 -0.81 0.31
CA ALA A 43 -5.99 0.52 0.02
C ALA A 43 -5.18 1.63 0.72
N HIS A 44 -4.79 1.41 1.98
CA HIS A 44 -3.94 2.34 2.73
C HIS A 44 -2.56 2.50 2.09
N LEU A 45 -1.92 1.40 1.66
CA LEU A 45 -0.62 1.43 0.99
C LEU A 45 -0.69 2.10 -0.39
N ALA A 46 -1.77 1.87 -1.13
CA ALA A 46 -2.00 2.47 -2.44
C ALA A 46 -2.28 3.98 -2.36
N TRP A 47 -2.82 4.48 -1.25
CA TRP A 47 -3.09 5.91 -1.08
C TRP A 47 -1.82 6.78 -1.13
N ALA A 48 -0.70 6.27 -0.62
CA ALA A 48 0.56 7.01 -0.56
C ALA A 48 1.12 7.39 -1.96
N THR A 49 0.78 6.64 -3.01
CA THR A 49 1.18 6.97 -4.39
C THR A 49 0.22 7.94 -5.08
N VAL A 50 -1.04 8.01 -4.66
CA VAL A 50 -2.09 8.82 -5.30
C VAL A 50 -1.94 10.32 -5.01
N LEU A 51 -1.49 10.67 -3.81
CA LEU A 51 -1.30 12.08 -3.43
C LEU A 51 0.02 12.69 -3.93
N GLY A 52 1.01 11.86 -4.23
CA GLY A 52 2.39 12.32 -4.36
C GLY A 52 2.94 12.86 -3.03
N ALA A 53 4.25 12.77 -2.82
CA ALA A 53 4.89 13.21 -1.57
C ALA A 53 4.61 14.68 -1.20
N ALA A 54 4.20 15.51 -2.17
CA ALA A 54 3.90 16.92 -1.98
C ALA A 54 2.53 17.20 -1.34
N ALA A 55 1.51 16.34 -1.51
CA ALA A 55 0.15 16.64 -1.02
C ALA A 55 -0.18 16.02 0.35
N ALA A 56 0.72 15.19 0.90
CA ALA A 56 0.53 14.54 2.20
C ALA A 56 0.42 15.51 3.41
N PRO A 57 1.21 16.60 3.52
CA PRO A 57 1.14 17.49 4.69
C PRO A 57 -0.17 18.29 4.74
N GLU A 58 -0.68 18.72 3.58
CA GLU A 58 -1.90 19.53 3.49
C GLU A 58 -3.16 18.76 3.86
N LEU A 59 -3.21 17.46 3.57
CA LEU A 59 -4.36 16.62 3.91
C LEU A 59 -4.35 16.25 5.40
N LEU A 60 -3.17 16.05 6.00
CA LEU A 60 -3.02 15.80 7.44
C LEU A 60 -3.44 17.01 8.28
N ALA A 61 -3.21 18.22 7.77
CA ALA A 61 -3.61 19.47 8.43
C ALA A 61 -5.14 19.72 8.43
N ARG A 62 -5.93 18.87 7.76
CA ARG A 62 -7.39 18.99 7.61
C ARG A 62 -8.17 17.92 8.38
N LEU A 63 -7.46 17.06 9.11
CA LEU A 63 -8.01 16.10 10.08
C LEU A 63 -7.78 16.62 11.49
#